data_AF-A0A930HR15-F1
#
_entry.id   AF-A0A930HR15-F1
#
_cell.length_a   1.000
_cell.length_b   1.000
_cell.length_c   1.000
_cell.angle_alpha   90.00
_cell.angle_beta   90.00
_cell.angle_gamma   90.00
#
_symmetry.space_group_name_H-M   'P 1'
#
loop_
_entity.id
_entity.type
_entity.pdbx_description
1 polymer ?
#
loop_
_entity_poly.entity_id
_entity_poly.type
_entity_poly.pdbx_seq_one_letter_code
_entity_poly.pdbx_strand_id
1 'polypeptide(L)'
;MYSSKTAAIMKKQPFYKQWAAGLLSLLALLFAGTACGTTSSISGGLNDESYIVVASSGAYVGKKVFVLVDDVSAVGIVAIRPDAVTRHAKRITITPGRHTVIVRDAEGHTLFSKEIFISSRAAKTITVQ
;
A
#
# COMPACT_ATOMS: atom_id res chain seq x y z
N MET A 1 26.22 72.60 19.05
CA MET A 1 27.27 71.57 19.03
C MET A 1 26.87 70.47 20.02
N TYR A 2 26.77 69.22 19.53
CA TYR A 2 26.68 67.92 20.23
C TYR A 2 25.82 67.77 21.51
N SER A 3 24.85 66.86 21.50
CA SER A 3 25.05 65.54 22.16
C SER A 3 23.85 64.60 21.97
N SER A 4 24.21 63.36 21.67
CA SER A 4 23.44 62.14 21.41
C SER A 4 22.42 61.72 22.47
N LYS A 5 21.40 60.94 22.07
CA LYS A 5 21.16 59.58 22.62
C LYS A 5 20.16 58.76 21.78
N THR A 6 20.61 57.56 21.48
CA THR A 6 20.01 56.42 20.79
C THR A 6 18.91 55.69 21.59
N ALA A 7 17.93 55.10 20.88
CA ALA A 7 17.14 53.88 21.17
C ALA A 7 15.69 54.09 20.67
N ALA A 8 14.96 53.17 20.04
CA ALA A 8 15.15 51.76 19.76
C ALA A 8 14.40 51.43 18.47
N ILE A 9 15.03 50.69 17.55
CA ILE A 9 14.34 50.18 16.35
C ILE A 9 13.68 48.86 16.75
N MET A 10 12.40 48.92 17.13
CA MET A 10 11.56 47.73 17.32
C MET A 10 11.32 47.07 15.96
N LYS A 11 12.06 45.99 15.70
CA LYS A 11 11.91 45.14 14.51
C LYS A 11 10.60 44.34 14.66
N LYS A 12 9.50 44.84 14.09
CA LYS A 12 8.25 44.08 13.95
C LYS A 12 8.51 42.86 13.04
N GLN A 13 8.69 41.69 13.65
CA GLN A 13 8.70 40.40 12.96
C GLN A 13 7.33 40.21 12.29
N PRO A 14 7.27 39.91 10.99
CA PRO A 14 6.00 39.88 10.31
C PRO A 14 5.24 38.58 10.62
N PHE A 15 4.10 38.74 11.29
CA PHE A 15 3.19 37.73 11.82
C PHE A 15 2.58 36.78 10.75
N TYR A 16 2.88 36.96 9.46
CA TYR A 16 2.37 36.11 8.37
C TYR A 16 3.15 34.81 8.18
N LYS A 17 4.39 34.72 8.68
CA LYS A 17 5.25 33.53 8.47
C LYS A 17 4.79 32.30 9.26
N GLN A 18 4.05 32.49 10.35
CA GLN A 18 3.56 31.38 11.18
C GLN A 18 2.36 30.65 10.56
N TRP A 19 1.56 31.33 9.74
CA TRP A 19 0.41 30.73 9.07
C TRP A 19 0.82 29.87 7.86
N ALA A 20 1.85 30.29 7.13
CA ALA A 20 2.38 29.54 5.99
C ALA A 20 3.03 28.21 6.40
N ALA A 21 3.69 28.18 7.56
CA ALA A 21 4.30 26.95 8.09
C ALA A 21 3.24 25.93 8.56
N GLY A 22 2.14 26.41 9.16
CA GLY A 22 1.02 25.54 9.57
C GLY A 22 0.32 24.88 8.37
N LEU A 23 0.07 25.64 7.30
CA LEU A 23 -0.61 25.13 6.11
C LEU A 23 0.23 24.09 5.36
N LEU A 24 1.55 24.27 5.31
CA LEU A 24 2.47 23.32 4.68
C LEU A 24 2.57 22.00 5.47
N SER A 25 2.48 22.08 6.80
CA SER A 25 2.50 20.89 7.69
C SER A 25 1.22 20.07 7.58
N LEU A 26 0.06 20.69 7.33
CA LEU A 26 -1.21 19.99 7.08
C LEU A 26 -1.22 19.27 5.72
N LEU A 27 -0.57 19.83 4.70
CA LEU A 27 -0.51 19.24 3.37
C LEU A 27 0.42 18.00 3.31
N ALA A 28 1.48 17.98 4.12
CA ALA A 28 2.39 16.83 4.23
C ALA A 28 1.73 15.60 4.89
N LEU A 29 0.76 15.82 5.81
CA LEU A 29 0.04 14.72 6.47
C LEU A 29 -0.92 13.99 5.52
N LEU A 30 -1.45 14.68 4.51
CA LEU A 30 -2.37 14.11 3.51
C LEU A 30 -1.68 13.12 2.55
N PHE A 31 -0.36 13.19 2.39
CA PHE A 31 0.39 12.31 1.49
C PHE A 31 1.00 11.07 2.16
N ALA A 32 0.93 10.94 3.48
CA ALA A 32 1.49 9.79 4.20
C ALA A 32 0.62 8.51 4.13
N GLY A 33 -0.52 8.55 3.44
CA GLY A 33 -1.54 7.47 3.46
C GLY A 33 -1.61 6.57 2.22
N THR A 34 -0.84 6.80 1.15
CA THR A 34 -1.00 6.05 -0.11
C THR A 34 -0.02 4.90 -0.23
N ALA A 35 -0.14 3.92 0.67
CA ALA A 35 0.34 2.57 0.42
C ALA A 35 -0.65 1.58 1.05
N CYS A 36 -1.92 1.71 0.66
CA CYS A 36 -2.96 0.76 1.03
C CYS A 36 -3.33 -0.03 -0.22
N GLY A 37 -2.61 -1.14 -0.45
CA GLY A 37 -3.02 -2.12 -1.44
C GLY A 37 -4.46 -2.54 -1.16
N THR A 38 -5.33 -2.37 -2.15
CA THR A 38 -6.75 -2.70 -2.03
C THR A 38 -6.94 -4.21 -2.15
N THR A 39 -7.71 -4.78 -1.21
CA THR A 39 -8.12 -6.19 -1.26
C THR A 39 -9.55 -6.29 -1.79
N SER A 40 -9.75 -6.86 -2.97
CA SER A 40 -11.09 -7.11 -3.55
C SER A 40 -11.40 -8.62 -3.51
N SER A 41 -12.66 -9.03 -3.59
CA SER A 41 -13.03 -10.46 -3.59
C SER A 41 -13.83 -10.88 -4.84
N ILE A 42 -13.49 -12.02 -5.44
CA ILE A 42 -14.17 -12.65 -6.59
C ILE A 42 -14.62 -14.05 -6.19
N SER A 43 -15.90 -14.41 -6.34
CA SER A 43 -16.37 -15.76 -6.00
C SER A 43 -16.10 -16.79 -7.10
N GLY A 44 -15.94 -18.06 -6.72
CA GLY A 44 -15.80 -19.24 -7.58
C GLY A 44 -14.72 -20.20 -7.10
N GLY A 45 -15.12 -21.37 -6.57
CA GLY A 45 -14.25 -22.42 -6.00
C GLY A 45 -15.00 -23.67 -5.52
N LEU A 46 -14.26 -24.74 -5.19
CA LEU A 46 -14.76 -25.87 -4.40
C LEU A 46 -15.08 -25.42 -2.96
N ASN A 47 -15.92 -26.16 -2.24
CA ASN A 47 -16.46 -25.74 -0.94
C ASN A 47 -15.39 -25.50 0.14
N ASP A 48 -14.22 -26.11 -0.02
CA ASP A 48 -13.13 -26.11 0.96
C ASP A 48 -11.89 -25.37 0.45
N GLU A 49 -12.02 -24.66 -0.67
CA GLU A 49 -10.92 -23.90 -1.27
C GLU A 49 -11.21 -22.40 -1.22
N SER A 50 -10.14 -21.65 -1.01
CA SER A 50 -10.12 -20.23 -1.23
C SER A 50 -8.92 -19.84 -2.06
N TYR A 51 -8.96 -18.66 -2.69
CA TYR A 51 -7.91 -18.28 -3.64
C TYR A 51 -7.32 -16.92 -3.35
N ILE A 52 -6.07 -16.74 -3.73
CA ILE A 52 -5.43 -15.43 -3.85
C ILE A 52 -5.09 -15.17 -5.32
N VAL A 53 -5.38 -13.97 -5.79
CA VAL A 53 -4.92 -13.44 -7.08
C VAL A 53 -4.08 -12.20 -6.80
N VAL A 54 -2.96 -12.04 -7.50
CA VAL A 54 -2.14 -10.83 -7.39
C VAL A 54 -2.35 -9.95 -8.61
N ALA A 55 -2.78 -8.72 -8.35
CA ALA A 55 -2.91 -7.67 -9.33
C ALA A 55 -1.88 -6.57 -9.09
N SER A 56 -1.49 -5.86 -10.14
CA SER A 56 -0.71 -4.63 -10.02
C SER A 56 -1.26 -3.57 -10.96
N SER A 57 -1.26 -2.31 -10.52
CA SER A 57 -1.58 -1.16 -11.36
C SER A 57 -0.33 -0.37 -11.81
N GLY A 58 0.87 -0.87 -11.51
CA GLY A 58 2.12 -0.12 -11.61
C GLY A 58 3.29 -0.91 -12.16
N ALA A 59 4.46 -0.75 -11.55
CA ALA A 59 5.74 -1.23 -12.08
C ALA A 59 5.88 -2.77 -12.08
N TYR A 60 4.95 -3.48 -11.44
CA TYR A 60 4.96 -4.93 -11.29
C TYR A 60 4.01 -5.66 -12.24
N VAL A 61 3.26 -4.96 -13.09
CA VAL A 61 2.44 -5.60 -14.14
C VAL A 61 3.31 -6.48 -15.03
N GLY A 62 2.93 -7.75 -15.18
CA GLY A 62 3.66 -8.73 -15.99
C GLY A 62 4.94 -9.26 -15.32
N LYS A 63 5.33 -8.76 -14.15
CA LYS A 63 6.49 -9.25 -13.40
C LYS A 63 6.10 -10.41 -12.49
N LYS A 64 7.05 -11.32 -12.30
CA LYS A 64 6.92 -12.40 -11.32
C LYS A 64 7.16 -11.84 -9.92
N VAL A 65 6.19 -12.06 -9.05
CA VAL A 65 6.27 -11.79 -7.61
C VAL A 65 6.14 -13.10 -6.85
N PHE A 66 6.56 -13.08 -5.59
CA PHE A 66 6.56 -14.23 -4.70
C PHE A 66 5.59 -13.98 -3.55
N VAL A 67 4.60 -14.85 -3.41
CA VAL A 67 3.58 -14.75 -2.36
C VAL A 67 3.88 -15.78 -1.29
N LEU A 68 4.14 -15.33 -0.07
CA LEU A 68 4.27 -16.17 1.11
C LEU A 68 2.95 -16.17 1.87
N VAL A 69 2.48 -17.35 2.23
CA VAL A 69 1.28 -17.54 3.07
C VAL A 69 1.73 -18.25 4.34
N ASP A 70 1.43 -17.65 5.49
CA ASP A 70 1.77 -18.13 6.84
C ASP A 70 3.27 -18.47 7.04
N ASP A 71 4.13 -17.79 6.30
CA ASP A 71 5.60 -17.98 6.33
C ASP A 71 6.09 -19.38 5.94
N VAL A 72 5.22 -20.22 5.35
CA VAL A 72 5.54 -21.63 5.05
C VAL A 72 6.11 -21.83 3.64
N SER A 73 5.60 -21.13 2.62
CA SER A 73 6.04 -21.34 1.24
C SER A 73 5.79 -20.13 0.32
N ALA A 74 6.81 -19.76 -0.46
CA ALA A 74 6.75 -18.71 -1.45
C ALA A 74 6.27 -19.26 -2.81
N VAL A 75 5.10 -18.82 -3.26
CA VAL A 75 4.52 -19.18 -4.57
C VAL A 75 4.79 -18.08 -5.58
N GLY A 76 5.48 -18.42 -6.67
CA GLY A 76 5.75 -17.50 -7.77
C GLY A 76 4.53 -17.29 -8.68
N ILE A 77 4.04 -16.06 -8.78
CA ILE A 77 2.91 -15.67 -9.62
C ILE A 77 3.23 -14.41 -10.44
N VAL A 78 2.70 -14.33 -11.65
CA VAL A 78 2.81 -13.12 -12.47
C VAL A 78 1.69 -12.17 -12.07
N ALA A 79 2.05 -10.96 -11.64
CA ALA A 79 1.06 -9.94 -11.31
C ALA A 79 0.38 -9.45 -12.60
N ILE A 80 -0.95 -9.50 -12.61
CA ILE A 80 -1.76 -9.07 -13.76
C ILE A 80 -2.35 -7.68 -13.52
N ARG A 81 -2.84 -7.03 -14.57
CA ARG A 81 -3.57 -5.77 -14.39
C ARG A 81 -4.89 -5.99 -13.64
N PRO A 82 -5.43 -4.98 -12.93
CA PRO A 82 -6.66 -5.15 -12.12
C PRO A 82 -7.89 -5.48 -12.96
N ASP A 83 -7.97 -4.96 -14.20
CA ASP A 83 -9.01 -5.26 -15.19
C ASP A 83 -8.96 -6.71 -15.71
N ALA A 84 -7.78 -7.35 -15.65
CA ALA A 84 -7.58 -8.74 -16.07
C ALA A 84 -7.89 -9.76 -14.95
N VAL A 85 -8.24 -9.31 -13.75
CA VAL A 85 -8.59 -10.18 -12.62
C VAL A 85 -9.95 -10.81 -12.87
N THR A 86 -9.94 -11.94 -13.56
CA THR A 86 -11.14 -12.74 -13.88
C THR A 86 -11.10 -14.10 -13.19
N ARG A 87 -12.17 -14.90 -13.34
CA ARG A 87 -12.22 -16.29 -12.85
C ARG A 87 -11.12 -17.20 -13.44
N HIS A 88 -10.52 -16.81 -14.56
CA HIS A 88 -9.47 -17.56 -15.26
C HIS A 88 -8.06 -17.12 -14.91
N ALA A 89 -7.91 -16.04 -14.13
CA ALA A 89 -6.61 -15.61 -13.65
C ALA A 89 -5.92 -16.73 -12.85
N LYS A 90 -4.59 -16.79 -12.92
CA LYS A 90 -3.82 -17.71 -12.08
C LYS A 90 -4.12 -17.43 -10.62
N ARG A 91 -4.43 -18.48 -9.87
CA ARG A 91 -4.88 -18.43 -8.47
C ARG A 91 -3.95 -19.26 -7.61
N ILE A 92 -3.68 -18.77 -6.41
CA ILE A 92 -3.02 -19.53 -5.37
C ILE A 92 -4.14 -20.11 -4.50
N THR A 93 -4.31 -21.43 -4.53
CA THR A 93 -5.26 -22.13 -3.67
C THR A 93 -4.72 -22.16 -2.25
N ILE A 94 -5.53 -21.75 -1.30
CA ILE A 94 -5.24 -21.83 0.14
C ILE A 94 -6.49 -22.29 0.89
N THR A 95 -6.29 -22.85 2.08
CA THR A 95 -7.40 -23.15 3.00
C THR A 95 -8.14 -21.87 3.38
N PRO A 96 -9.47 -21.89 3.58
CA PRO A 96 -10.19 -20.78 4.18
C PRO A 96 -9.72 -20.52 5.61
N GLY A 97 -9.67 -19.25 6.02
CA GLY A 97 -9.22 -18.88 7.36
C GLY A 97 -8.55 -17.51 7.43
N ARG A 98 -7.93 -17.24 8.58
CA ARG A 98 -7.03 -16.09 8.75
C ARG A 98 -5.64 -16.53 8.31
N HIS A 99 -5.06 -15.78 7.38
CA HIS A 99 -3.74 -16.04 6.84
C HIS A 99 -2.91 -14.77 6.86
N THR A 100 -1.63 -14.89 7.19
CA THR A 100 -0.66 -13.82 6.97
C THR A 100 -0.14 -13.92 5.55
N VAL A 101 -0.34 -12.89 4.75
CA VAL A 101 0.09 -12.87 3.35
C VAL A 101 1.14 -11.79 3.14
N ILE A 102 2.27 -12.21 2.59
CA ILE A 102 3.38 -11.34 2.24
C ILE A 102 3.64 -11.49 0.74
N VAL A 103 3.70 -10.39 0.01
CA VAL A 103 4.11 -10.38 -1.40
C VAL A 103 5.46 -9.70 -1.50
N ARG A 104 6.42 -10.36 -2.16
CA ARG A 104 7.76 -9.83 -2.42
C ARG A 104 8.04 -9.79 -3.92
N ASP A 105 8.89 -8.85 -4.32
CA ASP A 105 9.47 -8.87 -5.67
C ASP A 105 10.56 -9.95 -5.80
N ALA A 106 11.23 -10.00 -6.95
CA ALA A 106 12.33 -10.93 -7.19
C ALA A 106 13.62 -10.58 -6.44
N GLU A 107 13.74 -9.34 -5.97
CA GLU A 107 14.89 -8.83 -5.20
C GLU A 107 14.70 -9.05 -3.69
N GLY A 108 13.50 -9.46 -3.26
CA GLY A 108 13.12 -9.73 -1.87
C GLY A 108 12.43 -8.55 -1.17
N HIS A 109 12.17 -7.44 -1.85
CA HIS A 109 11.46 -6.30 -1.28
C HIS A 109 9.99 -6.64 -1.06
N THR A 110 9.49 -6.34 0.15
CA THR A 110 8.09 -6.54 0.51
C THR A 110 7.20 -5.48 -0.11
N LEU A 111 6.32 -5.90 -1.01
CA LEU A 111 5.32 -5.06 -1.69
C LEU A 111 3.98 -5.02 -0.94
N PHE A 112 3.68 -6.09 -0.19
CA PHE A 112 2.48 -6.23 0.61
C PHE A 112 2.76 -7.12 1.81
N SER A 113 2.22 -6.79 2.98
CA SER A 113 2.28 -7.64 4.16
C SER A 113 1.07 -7.36 5.03
N LYS A 114 0.14 -8.32 5.11
CA LYS A 114 -1.06 -8.16 5.93
C LYS A 114 -1.67 -9.50 6.30
N GLU A 115 -2.27 -9.55 7.49
CA GLU A 115 -3.20 -10.60 7.87
C GLU A 115 -4.56 -10.36 7.19
N ILE A 116 -5.08 -11.36 6.50
CA ILE A 116 -6.36 -11.29 5.80
C ILE A 116 -7.21 -12.53 6.10
N PHE A 117 -8.51 -12.33 6.29
CA PHE A 117 -9.48 -13.42 6.44
C PHE A 117 -10.08 -13.79 5.10
N ILE A 118 -9.85 -15.01 4.60
CA ILE A 118 -10.34 -15.52 3.32
C ILE A 118 -11.40 -16.58 3.56
N SER A 119 -12.60 -16.38 3.01
CA SER A 119 -13.70 -17.35 3.07
C SER A 119 -13.60 -18.37 1.94
N SER A 120 -14.26 -19.53 2.12
CA SER A 120 -14.39 -20.51 1.05
C SER A 120 -15.10 -19.94 -0.17
N ARG A 121 -14.80 -20.53 -1.34
CA ARG A 121 -15.33 -20.14 -2.65
C ARG A 121 -15.10 -18.67 -3.00
N ALA A 122 -14.22 -17.97 -2.30
CA ALA A 122 -13.82 -16.61 -2.58
C ALA A 122 -12.34 -16.55 -2.95
N ALA A 123 -12.05 -15.84 -4.01
CA ALA A 123 -10.73 -15.36 -4.37
C ALA A 123 -10.57 -13.96 -3.77
N LYS A 124 -9.47 -13.68 -3.07
CA LYS A 124 -9.04 -12.33 -2.75
C LYS A 124 -8.01 -11.85 -3.74
N THR A 125 -8.24 -10.68 -4.29
CA THR A 125 -7.29 -9.94 -5.11
C THR A 125 -6.42 -9.10 -4.18
N ILE A 126 -5.11 -9.25 -4.27
CA ILE A 126 -4.12 -8.38 -3.61
C ILE A 126 -3.57 -7.45 -4.68
N THR A 127 -3.75 -6.15 -4.50
CA THR A 127 -3.22 -5.15 -5.43
C THR A 127 -1.90 -4.59 -4.91
N VAL A 128 -0.83 -4.74 -5.68
CA VAL A 128 0.51 -4.18 -5.40
C VAL A 128 0.84 -3.05 -6.37
N GLN A 129 1.53 -2.01 -5.90
CA GLN A 129 1.87 -0.83 -6.71
C GLN A 129 3.32 -0.85 -7.17
#